data_AF-A0A9P8DUQ9-F1
#
_entry.id   AF-A0A9P8DUQ9-F1
#
_cell.length_a   1.000
_cell.length_b   1.000
_cell.length_c   1.000
_cell.angle_alpha   90.00
_cell.angle_beta   90.00
_cell.angle_gamma   90.00
#
_symmetry.space_group_name_H-M   'P 1'
#
loop_
_entity.id
_entity.type
_entity.pdbx_description
1 polymer ?
#
loop_
_entity_poly.entity_id
_entity_poly.type
_entity_poly.pdbx_seq_one_letter_code
_entity_poly.pdbx_strand_id
1 'polypeptide(L)'
;MTAHVAWGTYNWLTIHVLYFHDESIAIPPALPVPGHERHDDLWPQHPLPEYMGSSFTKLCEYFTVIQEVAVVYSIADGKPVVDRVPIAFAEAKYQKILAWADSLGKGMAWDQNSQEHVMLFHMWFHCAVLDIFRPFTHGRHKNYTLKSFSSRDSTPKTIFCASLNQLKRLALLYRTQQMPNSYMPYINISLIHIANTICRETDDPTAKFYFLLCIRYWQHLYVGYPIFGGIAQAFLTMAINNGLITNREAKRLMAEVKAHGGHHDEGISTSLIVDFDLAMTNRDEADVQAVAQKFEEVALFDEFAVYKKED
;
A
#
# COMPACT_ATOMS: atom_id res chain seq x y z
N MET A 1 -2.23 22.73 -18.54
CA MET A 1 -1.03 22.35 -17.78
C MET A 1 -1.19 22.61 -16.27
N THR A 2 -1.58 23.81 -15.84
CA THR A 2 -1.75 24.17 -14.41
C THR A 2 -2.67 23.24 -13.61
N ALA A 3 -3.81 22.83 -14.17
CA ALA A 3 -4.72 21.89 -13.49
C ALA A 3 -4.10 20.50 -13.29
N HIS A 4 -3.37 19.98 -14.29
CA HIS A 4 -2.68 18.69 -14.16
C HIS A 4 -1.60 18.73 -13.09
N VAL A 5 -0.83 19.83 -13.00
CA VAL A 5 0.18 20.01 -11.97
C VAL A 5 -0.48 20.07 -10.60
N ALA A 6 -1.50 20.92 -10.41
CA ALA A 6 -2.15 21.06 -9.11
C ALA A 6 -2.77 19.75 -8.60
N TRP A 7 -3.46 19.01 -9.46
CA TRP A 7 -4.04 17.72 -9.12
C TRP A 7 -2.98 16.62 -8.95
N GLY A 8 -1.91 16.63 -9.76
CA GLY A 8 -0.79 15.71 -9.60
C GLY A 8 -0.09 15.90 -8.26
N THR A 9 0.16 17.16 -7.87
CA THR A 9 0.71 17.52 -6.56
C THR A 9 -0.22 17.11 -5.43
N TYR A 10 -1.54 17.37 -5.55
CA TYR A 10 -2.50 16.93 -4.53
C TYR A 10 -2.49 15.40 -4.35
N ASN A 11 -2.55 14.63 -5.44
CA ASN A 11 -2.47 13.17 -5.40
C ASN A 11 -1.17 12.68 -4.75
N TRP A 12 -0.06 13.32 -5.07
CA TRP A 12 1.24 13.00 -4.48
C TRP A 12 1.29 13.30 -2.97
N LEU A 13 0.74 14.43 -2.56
CA LEU A 13 0.66 14.80 -1.15
C LEU A 13 -0.25 13.84 -0.36
N THR A 14 -1.33 13.33 -0.96
CA THR A 14 -2.15 12.27 -0.35
C THR A 14 -1.35 11.00 -0.07
N ILE A 15 -0.48 10.58 -1.00
CA ILE A 15 0.45 9.46 -0.80
C ILE A 15 1.40 9.76 0.37
N HIS A 16 1.93 10.98 0.44
CA HIS A 16 2.80 11.42 1.53
C HIS A 16 2.13 11.36 2.91
N VAL A 17 0.88 11.78 3.03
CA VAL A 17 0.12 11.69 4.29
C VAL A 17 -0.04 10.22 4.72
N LEU A 18 -0.36 9.33 3.77
CA LEU A 18 -0.60 7.92 4.06
C LEU A 18 0.68 7.14 4.39
N TYR A 19 1.76 7.41 3.67
CA TYR A 19 2.93 6.54 3.65
C TYR A 19 4.21 7.18 4.18
N PHE A 20 4.22 8.48 4.47
CA PHE A 20 5.40 9.21 4.94
C PHE A 20 5.13 10.07 6.18
N HIS A 21 3.92 10.00 6.75
CA HIS A 21 3.48 10.77 7.93
C HIS A 21 3.48 12.30 7.75
N ASP A 22 3.42 12.78 6.52
CA ASP A 22 3.32 14.22 6.25
C ASP A 22 1.97 14.80 6.70
N GLU A 23 1.93 16.12 6.87
CA GLU A 23 0.75 16.84 7.30
C GLU A 23 -0.42 16.69 6.32
N SER A 24 -1.62 16.44 6.86
CA SER A 24 -2.81 16.23 6.07
C SER A 24 -3.27 17.51 5.35
N ILE A 25 -3.64 17.39 4.08
CA ILE A 25 -4.20 18.49 3.28
C ILE A 25 -5.71 18.32 3.20
N ALA A 26 -6.47 19.24 3.78
CA ALA A 26 -7.92 19.11 3.85
C ALA A 26 -8.65 19.56 2.57
N ILE A 27 -8.01 20.35 1.72
CA ILE A 27 -8.68 21.07 0.63
C ILE A 27 -8.12 20.62 -0.72
N PRO A 28 -8.95 20.09 -1.64
CA PRO A 28 -8.51 19.76 -2.99
C PRO A 28 -8.21 21.02 -3.81
N PRO A 29 -7.49 20.90 -4.94
CA PRO A 29 -7.27 22.04 -5.82
C PRO A 29 -8.58 22.72 -6.25
N ALA A 30 -8.61 24.05 -6.22
CA ALA A 30 -9.76 24.83 -6.72
C ALA A 30 -9.95 24.73 -8.25
N LEU A 31 -8.96 24.17 -8.95
CA LEU A 31 -8.98 23.97 -10.39
C LEU A 31 -9.82 22.74 -10.77
N PRO A 32 -10.39 22.69 -12.00
CA PRO A 32 -10.98 21.47 -12.56
C PRO A 32 -10.14 20.23 -12.33
N VAL A 33 -10.80 19.11 -12.03
CA VAL A 33 -10.23 17.80 -12.35
C VAL A 33 -10.00 17.76 -13.87
N PRO A 34 -8.77 17.47 -14.34
CA PRO A 34 -8.51 17.39 -15.77
C PRO A 34 -9.27 16.24 -16.44
N GLY A 35 -9.82 16.50 -17.63
CA GLY A 35 -10.60 15.53 -18.40
C GLY A 35 -12.04 15.32 -17.95
N HIS A 36 -12.49 16.03 -16.91
CA HIS A 36 -13.89 16.02 -16.54
C HIS A 36 -14.69 16.87 -17.56
N GLU A 37 -15.80 16.34 -18.05
CA GLU A 37 -16.66 17.09 -18.99
C GLU A 37 -17.19 18.34 -18.31
N ARG A 38 -17.01 19.49 -18.96
CA ARG A 38 -17.49 20.78 -18.49
C ARG A 38 -18.44 21.39 -19.50
N HIS A 39 -19.52 21.93 -18.98
CA HIS A 39 -20.50 22.72 -19.74
C HIS A 39 -20.22 24.23 -19.70
N ASP A 40 -19.16 24.67 -19.01
CA ASP A 40 -18.81 26.09 -18.87
C ASP A 40 -17.72 26.50 -19.87
N ASP A 41 -18.02 27.51 -20.70
CA ASP A 41 -17.14 28.07 -21.74
C ASP A 41 -15.88 28.79 -21.22
N LEU A 42 -15.72 28.89 -19.89
CA LEU A 42 -14.67 29.69 -19.24
C LEU A 42 -13.26 29.09 -19.34
N TRP A 43 -13.14 27.79 -19.66
CA TRP A 43 -11.86 27.08 -19.68
C TRP A 43 -11.67 26.33 -20.99
N PRO A 44 -10.51 26.43 -21.66
CA PRO A 44 -10.26 25.69 -22.88
C PRO A 44 -10.30 24.17 -22.61
N GLN A 45 -10.93 23.42 -23.53
CA GLN A 45 -10.90 21.97 -23.47
C GLN A 45 -9.45 21.49 -23.60
N HIS A 46 -9.02 20.68 -22.63
CA HIS A 46 -7.73 20.02 -22.67
C HIS A 46 -7.97 18.56 -23.03
N PRO A 47 -7.59 18.11 -24.24
CA PRO A 47 -7.79 16.73 -24.64
C PRO A 47 -7.00 15.80 -23.71
N LEU A 48 -7.60 14.65 -23.42
CA LEU A 48 -6.95 13.61 -22.64
C LEU A 48 -5.85 12.95 -23.49
N PRO A 49 -4.72 12.54 -22.87
CA PRO A 49 -3.67 11.83 -23.59
C PRO A 49 -4.17 10.47 -24.11
N GLU A 50 -3.95 10.19 -25.39
CA GLU A 50 -4.41 8.93 -26.02
C GLU A 50 -3.88 7.67 -25.30
N TYR A 51 -2.66 7.73 -24.77
CA TYR A 51 -2.02 6.58 -24.13
C TYR A 51 -2.57 6.26 -22.73
N MET A 52 -3.20 7.21 -22.03
CA MET A 52 -3.72 7.01 -20.66
C MET A 52 -5.20 7.36 -20.51
N GLY A 53 -5.85 7.84 -21.58
CA GLY A 53 -7.27 8.16 -21.58
C GLY A 53 -7.72 8.94 -20.34
N SER A 54 -8.75 8.45 -19.66
CA SER A 54 -9.31 9.05 -18.45
C SER A 54 -8.65 8.60 -17.15
N SER A 55 -7.52 7.86 -17.19
CA SER A 55 -6.87 7.37 -15.97
C SER A 55 -6.54 8.50 -15.02
N PHE A 56 -5.92 9.60 -15.49
CA PHE A 56 -5.59 10.71 -14.60
C PHE A 56 -6.83 11.35 -13.97
N THR A 57 -7.91 11.52 -14.73
CA THR A 57 -9.21 11.99 -14.21
C THR A 57 -9.71 11.09 -13.08
N LYS A 58 -9.72 9.76 -13.33
CA LYS A 58 -10.15 8.77 -12.34
C LYS A 58 -9.21 8.70 -11.13
N LEU A 59 -7.93 8.99 -11.31
CA LEU A 59 -6.97 9.06 -10.21
C LEU A 59 -7.26 10.22 -9.26
N CYS A 60 -7.61 11.39 -9.81
CA CYS A 60 -7.97 12.57 -9.02
C CYS A 60 -9.25 12.32 -8.21
N GLU A 61 -10.26 11.69 -8.82
CA GLU A 61 -11.50 11.29 -8.15
C GLU A 61 -11.20 10.31 -7.00
N TYR A 62 -10.36 9.30 -7.25
CA TYR A 62 -9.92 8.33 -6.25
C TYR A 62 -9.26 9.01 -5.05
N PHE A 63 -8.20 9.81 -5.29
CA PHE A 63 -7.44 10.43 -4.22
C PHE A 63 -8.24 11.48 -3.43
N THR A 64 -9.30 12.02 -4.00
CA THR A 64 -10.24 12.86 -3.24
C THR A 64 -10.91 12.06 -2.12
N VAL A 65 -11.37 10.84 -2.39
CA VAL A 65 -11.98 9.97 -1.38
C VAL A 65 -10.93 9.49 -0.36
N ILE A 66 -9.74 9.11 -0.84
CA ILE A 66 -8.66 8.63 0.02
C ILE A 66 -8.15 9.72 0.95
N GLN A 67 -8.07 10.96 0.48
CA GLN A 67 -7.64 12.07 1.33
C GLN A 67 -8.63 12.33 2.46
N GLU A 68 -9.94 12.16 2.23
CA GLU A 68 -10.95 12.26 3.32
C GLU A 68 -10.69 11.19 4.41
N VAL A 69 -10.25 9.99 4.03
CA VAL A 69 -9.84 8.94 4.99
C VAL A 69 -8.55 9.35 5.69
N ALA A 70 -7.53 9.75 4.92
CA ALA A 70 -6.20 10.10 5.43
C ALA A 70 -6.27 11.25 6.45
N VAL A 71 -7.00 12.33 6.16
CA VAL A 71 -7.22 13.46 7.07
C VAL A 71 -7.85 12.99 8.38
N VAL A 72 -8.89 12.16 8.32
CA VAL A 72 -9.56 11.68 9.54
C VAL A 72 -8.66 10.70 10.31
N TYR A 73 -7.96 9.78 9.64
CA TYR A 73 -7.17 8.73 10.31
C TYR A 73 -5.80 9.22 10.81
N SER A 74 -5.27 10.31 10.25
CA SER A 74 -3.99 10.90 10.67
C SER A 74 -4.09 11.84 11.88
N ILE A 75 -5.30 12.21 12.35
CA ILE A 75 -5.47 13.02 13.56
C ILE A 75 -4.76 12.36 14.75
N ALA A 76 -3.76 13.07 15.30
CA ALA A 76 -2.97 12.64 16.44
C ALA A 76 -3.54 13.21 17.74
N ASP A 77 -4.67 12.66 18.19
CA ASP A 77 -5.34 13.04 19.45
C ASP A 77 -5.05 12.08 20.63
N GLY A 78 -4.07 11.19 20.44
CA GLY A 78 -3.67 10.16 21.42
C GLY A 78 -4.66 8.99 21.55
N LYS A 79 -5.74 8.96 20.76
CA LYS A 79 -6.72 7.87 20.78
C LYS A 79 -6.61 7.00 19.52
N PRO A 80 -6.71 5.66 19.64
CA PRO A 80 -6.77 4.77 18.48
C PRO A 80 -7.94 5.15 17.55
N VAL A 81 -7.75 5.01 16.23
CA VAL A 81 -8.79 5.31 15.21
C VAL A 81 -10.11 4.61 15.52
N VAL A 82 -10.05 3.35 15.95
CA VAL A 82 -11.21 2.50 16.28
C VAL A 82 -12.08 3.03 17.43
N ASP A 83 -11.53 3.93 18.25
CA ASP A 83 -12.21 4.54 19.39
C ASP A 83 -12.80 5.92 19.08
N ARG A 84 -12.21 6.62 18.11
CA ARG A 84 -12.61 7.99 17.74
C ARG A 84 -13.42 8.07 16.44
N VAL A 85 -13.25 7.12 15.52
CA VAL A 85 -13.97 7.11 14.23
C VAL A 85 -15.10 6.08 14.26
N PRO A 86 -16.35 6.48 13.98
CA PRO A 86 -17.46 5.53 13.85
C PRO A 86 -17.27 4.62 12.64
N ILE A 87 -17.60 3.33 12.78
CA ILE A 87 -17.56 2.38 11.64
C ILE A 87 -18.44 2.81 10.45
N ALA A 88 -19.51 3.56 10.71
CA ALA A 88 -20.36 4.13 9.66
C ALA A 88 -19.60 5.11 8.74
N PHE A 89 -18.55 5.77 9.24
CA PHE A 89 -17.65 6.57 8.41
C PHE A 89 -16.89 5.68 7.42
N ALA A 90 -16.27 4.60 7.91
CA ALA A 90 -15.55 3.65 7.07
C ALA A 90 -16.48 3.03 6.01
N GLU A 91 -17.69 2.65 6.41
CA GLU A 91 -18.73 2.15 5.51
C GLU A 91 -19.09 3.15 4.40
N ALA A 92 -19.29 4.42 4.75
CA ALA A 92 -19.59 5.47 3.77
C ALA A 92 -18.42 5.71 2.79
N LYS A 93 -17.16 5.65 3.26
CA LYS A 93 -15.98 5.76 2.36
C LYS A 93 -15.84 4.55 1.46
N TYR A 94 -16.13 3.36 1.98
CA TYR A 94 -16.13 2.15 1.17
C TYR A 94 -17.17 2.21 0.05
N GLN A 95 -18.38 2.70 0.33
CA GLN A 95 -19.39 2.93 -0.71
C GLN A 95 -18.93 3.93 -1.78
N LYS A 96 -18.27 5.03 -1.39
CA LYS A 96 -17.71 5.99 -2.36
C LYS A 96 -16.65 5.34 -3.26
N ILE A 97 -15.79 4.49 -2.70
CA ILE A 97 -14.76 3.77 -3.47
C ILE A 97 -15.37 2.71 -4.39
N LEU A 98 -16.45 2.02 -3.96
CA LEU A 98 -17.22 1.13 -4.84
C LEU A 98 -17.87 1.90 -6.00
N ALA A 99 -18.55 3.02 -5.71
CA ALA A 99 -19.14 3.87 -6.74
C ALA A 99 -18.10 4.43 -7.71
N TRP A 100 -16.90 4.77 -7.21
CA TRP A 100 -15.77 5.14 -8.06
C TRP A 100 -15.35 3.99 -8.98
N ALA A 101 -15.24 2.76 -8.46
CA ALA A 101 -14.88 1.59 -9.25
C ALA A 101 -15.94 1.29 -10.34
N ASP A 102 -17.23 1.41 -10.01
CA ASP A 102 -18.35 1.25 -10.96
C ASP A 102 -18.33 2.32 -12.07
N SER A 103 -17.74 3.49 -11.80
CA SER A 103 -17.60 4.58 -12.77
C SER A 103 -16.43 4.39 -13.75
N LEU A 104 -15.61 3.34 -13.58
CA LEU A 104 -14.51 3.03 -14.48
C LEU A 104 -15.08 2.54 -15.82
N GLY A 105 -14.75 3.24 -16.90
CA GLY A 105 -15.20 2.88 -18.25
C GLY A 105 -14.59 1.57 -18.75
N LYS A 106 -15.08 1.05 -19.89
CA LYS A 106 -14.61 -0.22 -20.48
C LYS A 106 -13.10 -0.28 -20.71
N GLY A 107 -12.46 0.85 -21.02
CA GLY A 107 -11.00 0.93 -21.19
C GLY A 107 -10.18 0.76 -19.91
N MET A 108 -10.83 0.75 -18.75
CA MET A 108 -10.21 0.49 -17.43
C MET A 108 -10.61 -0.89 -16.88
N ALA A 109 -11.36 -1.68 -17.65
CA ALA A 109 -11.56 -3.09 -17.34
C ALA A 109 -10.26 -3.84 -17.63
N TRP A 110 -9.79 -4.64 -16.68
CA TRP A 110 -8.55 -5.37 -16.85
C TRP A 110 -8.72 -6.62 -17.74
N ASP A 111 -7.80 -6.78 -18.67
CA ASP A 111 -7.56 -7.97 -19.48
C ASP A 111 -6.04 -8.18 -19.72
N GLN A 112 -5.67 -9.23 -20.46
CA GLN A 112 -4.26 -9.57 -20.72
C GLN A 112 -3.50 -8.52 -21.57
N ASN A 113 -4.23 -7.67 -22.29
CA ASN A 113 -3.66 -6.63 -23.17
C ASN A 113 -3.71 -5.25 -22.51
N SER A 114 -4.22 -5.17 -21.28
CA SER A 114 -4.40 -3.92 -20.57
C SER A 114 -3.05 -3.29 -20.25
N GLN A 115 -3.02 -1.97 -20.32
CA GLN A 115 -1.83 -1.22 -19.94
C GLN A 115 -1.58 -1.34 -18.43
N GLU A 116 -0.30 -1.21 -18.05
CA GLU A 116 0.16 -1.33 -16.67
C GLU A 116 -0.60 -0.44 -15.68
N HIS A 117 -0.94 0.79 -16.08
CA HIS A 117 -1.68 1.72 -15.23
C HIS A 117 -3.07 1.17 -14.86
N VAL A 118 -3.73 0.39 -15.71
CA VAL A 118 -5.03 -0.22 -15.41
C VAL A 118 -4.89 -1.19 -14.24
N MET A 119 -3.86 -2.04 -14.25
CA MET A 119 -3.57 -2.95 -13.15
C MET A 119 -3.34 -2.20 -11.83
N LEU A 120 -2.56 -1.12 -11.86
CA LEU A 120 -2.29 -0.31 -10.66
C LEU A 120 -3.58 0.26 -10.05
N PHE A 121 -4.58 0.64 -10.85
CA PHE A 121 -5.87 1.12 -10.33
C PHE A 121 -6.61 0.03 -9.56
N HIS A 122 -6.66 -1.20 -10.10
CA HIS A 122 -7.28 -2.33 -9.42
C HIS A 122 -6.53 -2.69 -8.14
N MET A 123 -5.20 -2.62 -8.15
CA MET A 123 -4.40 -2.86 -6.95
C MET A 123 -4.60 -1.76 -5.89
N TRP A 124 -4.61 -0.49 -6.29
CA TRP A 124 -4.84 0.65 -5.40
C TRP A 124 -6.25 0.66 -4.81
N PHE A 125 -7.27 0.27 -5.58
CA PHE A 125 -8.62 0.04 -5.04
C PHE A 125 -8.56 -0.86 -3.81
N HIS A 126 -7.89 -2.01 -3.91
CA HIS A 126 -7.79 -2.91 -2.76
C HIS A 126 -6.93 -2.33 -1.64
N CYS A 127 -5.86 -1.58 -1.94
CA CYS A 127 -5.10 -0.86 -0.91
C CYS A 127 -6.01 0.10 -0.11
N ALA A 128 -6.85 0.88 -0.78
CA ALA A 128 -7.83 1.75 -0.12
C ALA A 128 -8.78 0.98 0.79
N VAL A 129 -9.29 -0.16 0.35
CA VAL A 129 -10.17 -0.99 1.17
C VAL A 129 -9.44 -1.50 2.41
N LEU A 130 -8.17 -1.91 2.27
CA LEU A 130 -7.34 -2.30 3.40
C LEU A 130 -7.16 -1.13 4.37
N ASP A 131 -6.80 0.06 3.89
CA ASP A 131 -6.63 1.27 4.70
C ASP A 131 -7.91 1.67 5.45
N ILE A 132 -9.06 1.67 4.76
CA ILE A 132 -10.36 2.03 5.34
C ILE A 132 -10.72 1.11 6.51
N PHE A 133 -10.52 -0.20 6.36
CA PHE A 133 -10.99 -1.18 7.33
C PHE A 133 -9.94 -1.68 8.31
N ARG A 134 -8.64 -1.45 8.08
CA ARG A 134 -7.54 -1.89 8.97
C ARG A 134 -7.82 -1.61 10.44
N PRO A 135 -8.25 -0.40 10.87
CA PRO A 135 -8.54 -0.13 12.28
C PRO A 135 -9.68 -0.98 12.89
N PHE A 136 -10.56 -1.53 12.07
CA PHE A 136 -11.77 -2.24 12.48
C PHE A 136 -11.68 -3.77 12.31
N THR A 137 -10.52 -4.28 11.89
CA THR A 137 -10.29 -5.72 11.70
C THR A 137 -10.13 -6.50 13.01
N HIS A 138 -9.88 -5.79 14.13
CA HIS A 138 -9.66 -6.37 15.45
C HIS A 138 -10.64 -5.79 16.50
N GLY A 139 -10.70 -6.42 17.67
CA GLY A 139 -11.48 -5.93 18.80
C GLY A 139 -13.01 -5.97 18.59
N ARG A 140 -13.71 -4.98 19.17
CA ARG A 140 -15.18 -4.94 19.26
C ARG A 140 -15.92 -4.88 17.92
N HIS A 141 -15.28 -4.35 16.88
CA HIS A 141 -15.91 -4.07 15.58
C HIS A 141 -15.64 -5.15 14.53
N LYS A 142 -14.80 -6.14 14.81
CA LYS A 142 -14.45 -7.18 13.83
C LYS A 142 -15.65 -7.96 13.29
N ASN A 143 -16.66 -8.14 14.13
CA ASN A 143 -17.91 -8.88 13.83
C ASN A 143 -19.09 -7.94 13.54
N TYR A 144 -18.86 -6.63 13.43
CA TYR A 144 -19.92 -5.69 13.07
C TYR A 144 -20.36 -5.94 11.63
N THR A 145 -21.65 -6.17 11.41
CA THR A 145 -22.21 -6.27 10.05
C THR A 145 -22.53 -4.87 9.53
N LEU A 146 -21.90 -4.49 8.42
CA LEU A 146 -22.15 -3.23 7.73
C LEU A 146 -23.62 -3.14 7.30
N LYS A 147 -24.28 -2.02 7.60
CA LYS A 147 -25.74 -1.90 7.49
C LYS A 147 -26.23 -1.70 6.06
N SER A 148 -25.38 -1.17 5.20
CA SER A 148 -25.69 -0.86 3.81
C SER A 148 -25.55 -2.06 2.89
N PHE A 149 -25.11 -3.21 3.41
CA PHE A 149 -24.92 -4.43 2.64
C PHE A 149 -25.85 -5.53 3.15
N SER A 150 -26.51 -6.21 2.23
CA SER A 150 -27.49 -7.25 2.56
C SER A 150 -26.85 -8.56 3.02
N SER A 151 -25.55 -8.74 2.80
CA SER A 151 -24.88 -10.01 3.10
C SER A 151 -24.50 -10.11 4.57
N ARG A 152 -24.74 -11.28 5.17
CA ARG A 152 -24.47 -11.55 6.59
C ARG A 152 -22.98 -11.55 6.94
N ASP A 153 -22.13 -11.78 5.95
CA ASP A 153 -20.67 -11.80 6.06
C ASP A 153 -20.02 -10.45 5.76
N SER A 154 -20.80 -9.37 5.55
CA SER A 154 -20.31 -8.01 5.32
C SER A 154 -19.72 -7.38 6.59
N THR A 155 -18.69 -8.02 7.13
CA THR A 155 -17.92 -7.54 8.28
C THR A 155 -16.62 -6.88 7.82
N PRO A 156 -16.04 -5.94 8.60
CA PRO A 156 -14.75 -5.35 8.28
C PRO A 156 -13.66 -6.38 8.01
N LYS A 157 -13.59 -7.45 8.82
CA LYS A 157 -12.58 -8.49 8.65
C LYS A 157 -12.77 -9.27 7.35
N THR A 158 -14.00 -9.66 7.01
CA THR A 158 -14.28 -10.36 5.74
C THR A 158 -13.92 -9.50 4.54
N ILE A 159 -14.32 -8.22 4.53
CA ILE A 159 -14.06 -7.29 3.42
C ILE A 159 -12.55 -7.04 3.25
N PHE A 160 -11.84 -6.86 4.38
CA PHE A 160 -10.39 -6.72 4.41
C PHE A 160 -9.70 -7.97 3.84
N CYS A 161 -10.04 -9.16 4.33
CA CYS A 161 -9.46 -10.42 3.86
C CYS A 161 -9.76 -10.69 2.37
N ALA A 162 -10.98 -10.41 1.92
CA ALA A 162 -11.36 -10.55 0.52
C ALA A 162 -10.51 -9.63 -0.38
N SER A 163 -10.34 -8.37 0.02
CA SER A 163 -9.50 -7.40 -0.71
C SER A 163 -8.02 -7.78 -0.68
N LEU A 164 -7.51 -8.27 0.44
CA LEU A 164 -6.13 -8.76 0.55
C LEU A 164 -5.88 -9.93 -0.40
N ASN A 165 -6.81 -10.90 -0.46
CA ASN A 165 -6.69 -12.05 -1.36
C ASN A 165 -6.73 -11.64 -2.83
N GLN A 166 -7.59 -10.68 -3.19
CA GLN A 166 -7.62 -10.16 -4.54
C GLN A 166 -6.35 -9.35 -4.86
N LEU A 167 -5.82 -8.56 -3.92
CA LEU A 167 -4.55 -7.83 -4.08
C LEU A 167 -3.36 -8.79 -4.28
N LYS A 168 -3.29 -9.86 -3.48
CA LYS A 168 -2.33 -10.97 -3.63
C LYS A 168 -2.41 -11.57 -5.04
N ARG A 169 -3.62 -11.88 -5.52
CA ARG A 169 -3.86 -12.42 -6.86
C ARG A 169 -3.43 -11.44 -7.96
N LEU A 170 -3.77 -10.16 -7.85
CA LEU A 170 -3.37 -9.13 -8.83
C LEU A 170 -1.85 -8.97 -8.89
N ALA A 171 -1.15 -8.97 -7.75
CA ALA A 171 0.31 -8.94 -7.72
C ALA A 171 0.91 -10.16 -8.44
N LEU A 172 0.36 -11.36 -8.23
CA LEU A 172 0.82 -12.55 -8.95
C LEU A 172 0.57 -12.45 -10.47
N LEU A 173 -0.62 -12.00 -10.87
CA LEU A 173 -0.98 -11.84 -12.29
C LEU A 173 -0.09 -10.80 -12.98
N TYR A 174 0.16 -9.68 -12.31
CA TYR A 174 1.04 -8.64 -12.82
C TYR A 174 2.45 -9.19 -13.10
N ARG A 175 2.98 -10.08 -12.23
CA ARG A 175 4.27 -10.75 -12.46
C ARG A 175 4.28 -11.71 -13.64
N THR A 176 3.19 -12.45 -13.82
CA THR A 176 3.17 -13.59 -14.74
C THR A 176 2.77 -13.21 -16.16
N GLN A 177 1.97 -12.15 -16.32
CA GLN A 177 1.49 -11.69 -17.62
C GLN A 177 2.39 -10.64 -18.26
N GLN A 178 3.09 -9.86 -17.46
CA GLN A 178 4.06 -8.90 -17.92
C GLN A 178 5.34 -9.16 -17.12
N MET A 179 6.41 -9.57 -17.79
CA MET A 179 7.75 -9.23 -17.34
C MET A 179 8.04 -7.88 -18.01
N PRO A 180 7.57 -6.74 -17.47
CA PRO A 180 7.98 -5.49 -18.06
C PRO A 180 9.51 -5.39 -17.91
N ASN A 181 10.19 -4.86 -18.93
CA ASN A 181 11.63 -4.57 -18.86
C ASN A 181 11.97 -3.62 -17.68
N SER A 182 10.96 -3.01 -17.06
CA SER A 182 11.05 -2.24 -15.82
C SER A 182 9.70 -2.28 -15.11
N TYR A 183 9.64 -2.69 -13.84
CA TYR A 183 8.43 -2.54 -13.03
C TYR A 183 8.22 -1.07 -12.66
N MET A 184 6.98 -0.57 -12.76
CA MET A 184 6.68 0.75 -12.21
C MET A 184 6.84 0.77 -10.67
N PRO A 185 7.64 1.69 -10.10
CA PRO A 185 7.80 1.82 -8.65
C PRO A 185 6.50 1.99 -7.85
N TYR A 186 5.44 2.48 -8.51
CA TYR A 186 4.12 2.67 -7.92
C TYR A 186 3.44 1.38 -7.42
N ILE A 187 3.86 0.21 -7.90
CA ILE A 187 3.39 -1.07 -7.35
C ILE A 187 3.78 -1.27 -5.89
N ASN A 188 4.82 -0.58 -5.42
CA ASN A 188 5.35 -0.71 -4.07
C ASN A 188 4.27 -0.54 -3.00
N ILE A 189 3.35 0.41 -3.18
CA ILE A 189 2.23 0.64 -2.24
C ILE A 189 1.48 -0.68 -1.97
N SER A 190 1.15 -1.41 -3.03
CA SER A 190 0.45 -2.69 -2.93
C SER A 190 1.29 -3.79 -2.32
N LEU A 191 2.60 -3.83 -2.62
CA LEU A 191 3.51 -4.81 -2.05
C LEU A 191 3.69 -4.63 -0.54
N ILE A 192 3.79 -3.37 -0.08
CA ILE A 192 3.88 -3.03 1.34
C ILE A 192 2.59 -3.47 2.05
N HIS A 193 1.42 -3.21 1.48
CA HIS A 193 0.14 -3.69 2.01
C HIS A 193 0.08 -5.22 2.15
N ILE A 194 0.50 -5.95 1.12
CA ILE A 194 0.57 -7.42 1.15
C ILE A 194 1.53 -7.88 2.23
N ALA A 195 2.79 -7.41 2.19
CA ALA A 195 3.86 -7.85 3.06
C ALA A 195 3.60 -7.52 4.53
N ASN A 196 3.13 -6.31 4.82
CA ASN A 196 2.78 -5.88 6.18
C ASN A 196 1.74 -6.81 6.80
N THR A 197 0.72 -7.17 6.03
CA THR A 197 -0.37 -8.02 6.52
C THR A 197 0.08 -9.47 6.73
N ILE A 198 0.78 -10.07 5.77
CA ILE A 198 1.22 -11.48 5.86
C ILE A 198 2.37 -11.70 6.85
N CYS A 199 3.18 -10.69 7.13
CA CYS A 199 4.18 -10.76 8.20
C CYS A 199 3.52 -10.92 9.57
N ARG A 200 2.26 -10.48 9.74
CA ARG A 200 1.53 -10.54 11.01
C ARG A 200 0.56 -11.71 11.09
N GLU A 201 0.01 -12.15 9.97
CA GLU A 201 -0.92 -13.28 9.88
C GLU A 201 -0.20 -14.56 9.41
N THR A 202 0.69 -15.10 10.25
CA THR A 202 1.54 -16.25 9.89
C THR A 202 0.78 -17.57 9.73
N ASP A 203 -0.49 -17.62 10.13
CA ASP A 203 -1.35 -18.80 10.04
C ASP A 203 -1.83 -19.09 8.60
N ASP A 204 -1.68 -18.13 7.67
CA ASP A 204 -2.00 -18.33 6.24
C ASP A 204 -0.93 -19.22 5.58
N PRO A 205 -1.27 -20.43 5.08
CA PRO A 205 -0.30 -21.31 4.42
C PRO A 205 0.36 -20.69 3.19
N THR A 206 -0.25 -19.66 2.61
CA THR A 206 0.26 -18.93 1.44
C THR A 206 1.12 -17.72 1.83
N ALA A 207 1.20 -17.35 3.11
CA ALA A 207 1.91 -16.16 3.58
C ALA A 207 3.37 -16.14 3.12
N LYS A 208 4.12 -17.22 3.34
CA LYS A 208 5.53 -17.31 2.95
C LYS A 208 5.72 -17.18 1.44
N PHE A 209 4.80 -17.74 0.63
CA PHE A 209 4.85 -17.60 -0.82
C PHE A 209 4.71 -16.14 -1.27
N TYR A 210 3.66 -15.45 -0.80
CA TYR A 210 3.42 -14.06 -1.16
C TYR A 210 4.47 -13.10 -0.58
N PHE A 211 5.06 -13.43 0.57
CA PHE A 211 6.17 -12.68 1.13
C PHE A 211 7.40 -12.75 0.24
N LEU A 212 7.78 -13.96 -0.19
CA LEU A 212 8.89 -14.13 -1.12
C LEU A 212 8.59 -13.48 -2.48
N LEU A 213 7.33 -13.49 -2.93
CA LEU A 213 6.91 -12.74 -4.13
C LEU A 213 7.24 -11.24 -3.99
N CYS A 214 6.90 -10.62 -2.85
CA CYS A 214 7.20 -9.20 -2.57
C CYS A 214 8.71 -8.92 -2.50
N ILE A 215 9.48 -9.77 -1.81
CA ILE A 215 10.95 -9.65 -1.75
C ILE A 215 11.56 -9.68 -3.16
N ARG A 216 11.07 -10.57 -4.03
CA ARG A 216 11.55 -10.65 -5.40
C ARG A 216 11.17 -9.42 -6.24
N TYR A 217 10.03 -8.79 -5.98
CA TYR A 217 9.70 -7.51 -6.60
C TYR A 217 10.67 -6.41 -6.18
N TRP A 218 10.90 -6.25 -4.88
CA TRP A 218 11.84 -5.25 -4.37
C TRP A 218 13.27 -5.52 -4.81
N GLN A 219 13.69 -6.78 -4.92
CA GLN A 219 14.98 -7.14 -5.52
C GLN A 219 15.12 -6.64 -6.95
N HIS A 220 14.08 -6.80 -7.77
CA HIS A 220 14.10 -6.32 -9.16
C HIS A 220 14.07 -4.78 -9.22
N LEU A 221 13.24 -4.14 -8.40
CA LEU A 221 13.16 -2.69 -8.32
C LEU A 221 14.46 -2.07 -7.78
N TYR A 222 15.15 -2.77 -6.87
CA TYR A 222 16.43 -2.34 -6.31
C TYR A 222 17.49 -2.15 -7.39
N VAL A 223 17.42 -2.86 -8.52
CA VAL A 223 18.35 -2.63 -9.65
C VAL A 223 18.34 -1.18 -10.12
N GLY A 224 17.16 -0.53 -10.20
CA GLY A 224 17.05 0.85 -10.66
C GLY A 224 16.89 1.89 -9.54
N TYR A 225 16.49 1.45 -8.35
CA TYR A 225 16.03 2.34 -7.29
C TYR A 225 16.55 1.86 -5.91
N PRO A 226 17.60 2.51 -5.36
CA PRO A 226 18.27 2.08 -4.12
C PRO A 226 17.35 1.94 -2.90
N ILE A 227 16.29 2.74 -2.82
CA ILE A 227 15.34 2.76 -1.70
C ILE A 227 14.74 1.37 -1.39
N PHE A 228 14.60 0.51 -2.40
CA PHE A 228 13.99 -0.82 -2.21
C PHE A 228 14.90 -1.80 -1.46
N GLY A 229 16.20 -1.53 -1.36
CA GLY A 229 17.09 -2.30 -0.50
C GLY A 229 16.71 -2.14 0.97
N GLY A 230 16.46 -0.90 1.41
CA GLY A 230 15.99 -0.61 2.76
C GLY A 230 14.59 -1.19 3.03
N ILE A 231 13.67 -1.06 2.08
CA ILE A 231 12.32 -1.64 2.20
C ILE A 231 12.39 -3.17 2.34
N ALA A 232 13.16 -3.85 1.49
CA ALA A 232 13.34 -5.30 1.60
C ALA A 232 13.94 -5.70 2.96
N GLN A 233 14.96 -4.98 3.44
CA GLN A 233 15.56 -5.23 4.75
C GLN A 233 14.58 -5.04 5.90
N ALA A 234 13.76 -3.99 5.87
CA ALA A 234 12.75 -3.75 6.89
C ALA A 234 11.73 -4.91 6.95
N PHE A 235 11.22 -5.34 5.80
CA PHE A 235 10.27 -6.46 5.75
C PHE A 235 10.89 -7.81 6.10
N LEU A 236 12.16 -8.05 5.78
CA LEU A 236 12.87 -9.23 6.27
C LEU A 236 12.98 -9.21 7.81
N THR A 237 13.26 -8.05 8.39
CA THR A 237 13.28 -7.86 9.86
C THR A 237 11.92 -8.19 10.47
N MET A 238 10.84 -7.64 9.91
CA MET A 238 9.47 -7.92 10.37
C MET A 238 9.12 -9.40 10.24
N ALA A 239 9.51 -10.04 9.14
CA ALA A 239 9.24 -11.45 8.91
C ALA A 239 9.99 -12.36 9.89
N ILE A 240 11.21 -12.00 10.30
CA ILE A 240 11.92 -12.72 11.37
C ILE A 240 11.19 -12.52 12.71
N ASN A 241 10.90 -11.28 13.09
CA ASN A 241 10.29 -10.95 14.38
C ASN A 241 8.95 -11.66 14.62
N ASN A 242 8.19 -11.88 13.55
CA ASN A 242 6.91 -12.58 13.62
C ASN A 242 7.02 -14.09 13.29
N GLY A 243 8.23 -14.63 13.06
CA GLY A 243 8.45 -16.06 12.84
C GLY A 243 8.04 -16.59 11.46
N LEU A 244 7.83 -15.72 10.46
CA LEU A 244 7.48 -16.13 9.09
C LEU A 244 8.66 -16.78 8.35
N ILE A 245 9.88 -16.32 8.64
CA ILE A 245 11.13 -16.87 8.08
C ILE A 245 12.20 -16.97 9.16
N THR A 246 13.21 -17.80 8.92
CA THR A 246 14.37 -17.90 9.82
C THR A 246 15.40 -16.81 9.55
N ASN A 247 16.25 -16.52 10.53
CA ASN A 247 17.38 -15.60 10.36
C ASN A 247 18.32 -16.00 9.22
N ARG A 248 18.61 -17.31 9.09
CA ARG A 248 19.44 -17.82 8.00
C ARG A 248 18.81 -17.56 6.63
N GLU A 249 17.50 -17.76 6.50
CA GLU A 249 16.78 -17.46 5.26
C GLU A 249 16.80 -15.95 4.96
N ALA A 250 16.60 -15.11 5.96
CA ALA A 250 16.62 -13.66 5.81
C ALA A 250 17.99 -13.14 5.37
N LYS A 251 19.09 -13.58 6.00
CA LYS A 251 20.47 -13.24 5.60
C LYS A 251 20.74 -13.63 4.14
N ARG A 252 20.30 -14.83 3.73
CA ARG A 252 20.44 -15.30 2.34
C ARG A 252 19.67 -14.40 1.38
N LEU A 253 18.39 -14.12 1.66
CA LEU A 253 17.56 -13.26 0.81
C LEU A 253 18.13 -11.84 0.70
N MET A 254 18.64 -11.28 1.79
CA MET A 254 19.25 -9.95 1.76
C MET A 254 20.54 -9.92 0.94
N ALA A 255 21.38 -10.96 1.02
CA ALA A 255 22.55 -11.08 0.16
C ALA A 255 22.16 -11.15 -1.33
N GLU A 256 21.10 -11.90 -1.66
CA GLU A 256 20.56 -11.96 -3.03
C GLU A 256 20.06 -10.59 -3.51
N VAL A 257 19.39 -9.81 -2.65
CA VAL A 257 18.96 -8.43 -2.97
C VAL A 257 20.16 -7.55 -3.26
N LYS A 258 21.15 -7.52 -2.36
CA LYS A 258 22.37 -6.69 -2.51
C LYS A 258 23.15 -7.04 -3.78
N ALA A 259 23.24 -8.32 -4.12
CA ALA A 259 23.94 -8.76 -5.33
C ALA A 259 23.34 -8.18 -6.64
N HIS A 260 22.03 -7.90 -6.68
CA HIS A 260 21.37 -7.35 -7.87
C HIS A 260 21.56 -5.84 -8.05
N GLY A 261 21.86 -5.11 -6.97
CA GLY A 261 22.11 -3.66 -6.99
C GLY A 261 23.49 -3.30 -6.45
N GLY A 262 24.50 -4.13 -6.72
CA GLY A 262 25.87 -3.93 -6.23
C GLY A 262 26.59 -2.69 -6.77
N HIS A 263 25.93 -1.91 -7.62
CA HIS A 263 26.40 -0.62 -8.15
C HIS A 263 25.88 0.58 -7.34
N HIS A 264 25.00 0.36 -6.36
CA HIS A 264 24.51 1.43 -5.50
C HIS A 264 25.49 1.74 -4.38
N ASP A 265 25.74 3.03 -4.16
CA ASP A 265 26.46 3.50 -2.99
C ASP A 265 25.59 3.35 -1.73
N GLU A 266 26.24 3.10 -0.60
CA GLU A 266 25.56 3.05 0.70
C GLU A 266 25.03 4.45 1.09
N GLY A 267 23.84 4.51 1.70
CA GLY A 267 23.37 5.73 2.37
C GLY A 267 22.05 6.35 1.89
N ILE A 268 21.30 5.71 0.98
CA ILE A 268 19.96 6.19 0.62
C ILE A 268 18.94 5.77 1.68
N SER A 269 18.30 6.78 2.29
CA SER A 269 17.29 6.63 3.32
C SER A 269 15.92 7.07 2.81
N THR A 270 14.86 6.46 3.34
CA THR A 270 13.47 6.88 3.16
C THR A 270 12.74 6.79 4.50
N SER A 271 11.84 7.75 4.76
CA SER A 271 10.92 7.75 5.91
C SER A 271 9.60 7.03 5.61
N LEU A 272 9.59 6.17 4.59
CA LEU A 272 8.42 5.41 4.19
C LEU A 272 7.95 4.50 5.35
N ILE A 273 6.65 4.49 5.62
CA ILE A 273 6.04 3.62 6.62
C ILE A 273 5.96 2.20 6.07
N VAL A 274 6.46 1.23 6.84
CA VAL A 274 6.39 -0.20 6.50
C VAL A 274 5.61 -0.99 7.53
N ASP A 275 5.49 -0.47 8.75
CA ASP A 275 4.65 -1.04 9.78
C ASP A 275 3.37 -0.22 10.01
N PHE A 276 2.34 -0.47 9.21
CA PHE A 276 1.06 0.25 9.29
C PHE A 276 0.33 0.12 10.61
N ASP A 277 0.46 -1.01 11.32
CA ASP A 277 -0.23 -1.18 12.59
C ASP A 277 0.53 -0.48 13.73
N LEU A 278 1.87 -0.51 13.69
CA LEU A 278 2.69 0.28 14.62
C LEU A 278 2.52 1.78 14.37
N ALA A 279 2.40 2.21 13.12
CA ALA A 279 2.15 3.60 12.74
C ALA A 279 0.87 4.20 13.35
N MET A 280 -0.09 3.36 13.75
CA MET A 280 -1.31 3.80 14.43
C MET A 280 -1.07 4.23 15.89
N THR A 281 0.03 3.80 16.51
CA THR A 281 0.32 4.04 17.94
C THR A 281 1.68 4.70 18.17
N ASN A 282 2.69 4.38 17.36
CA ASN A 282 4.04 4.93 17.42
C ASN A 282 4.61 5.11 16.02
N ARG A 283 4.57 6.35 15.51
CA ARG A 283 4.96 6.70 14.15
C ARG A 283 6.47 6.63 13.94
N ASP A 284 7.25 7.05 14.93
CA ASP A 284 8.71 7.15 14.83
C ASP A 284 9.40 5.79 14.73
N GLU A 285 8.73 4.71 15.16
CA GLU A 285 9.26 3.35 15.08
C GLU A 285 8.72 2.54 13.88
N ALA A 286 7.81 3.11 13.09
CA ALA A 286 7.08 2.39 12.04
C ALA A 286 7.69 2.54 10.63
N ASP A 287 8.70 3.39 10.47
CA ASP A 287 9.34 3.67 9.19
C ASP A 287 10.40 2.63 8.79
N VAL A 288 10.79 2.66 7.51
CA VAL A 288 11.81 1.77 6.93
C VAL A 288 13.10 1.79 7.74
N GLN A 289 13.59 2.95 8.17
CA GLN A 289 14.88 3.04 8.84
C GLN A 289 14.82 2.41 10.23
N ALA A 290 13.84 2.80 11.03
CA ALA A 290 13.66 2.32 12.40
C ALA A 290 13.50 0.79 12.41
N VAL A 291 12.78 0.23 11.44
CA VAL A 291 12.60 -1.21 11.32
C VAL A 291 13.84 -1.90 10.73
N ALA A 292 14.46 -1.36 9.68
CA ALA A 292 15.61 -1.99 9.03
C ALA A 292 16.89 -1.98 9.90
N GLN A 293 17.08 -0.98 10.75
CA GLN A 293 18.23 -0.92 11.67
C GLN A 293 18.22 -2.08 12.67
N LYS A 294 17.03 -2.56 13.05
CA LYS A 294 16.85 -3.72 13.93
C LYS A 294 17.23 -5.05 13.25
N PHE A 295 17.51 -5.06 11.95
CA PHE A 295 17.83 -6.28 11.20
C PHE A 295 19.04 -7.03 11.78
N GLU A 296 20.17 -6.34 11.99
CA GLU A 296 21.39 -6.99 12.49
C GLU A 296 21.22 -7.46 13.93
N GLU A 297 20.53 -6.70 14.78
CA GLU A 297 20.25 -7.07 16.17
C GLU A 297 19.42 -8.35 16.27
N VAL A 298 18.34 -8.43 15.48
CA VAL A 298 17.46 -9.60 15.42
C VAL A 298 18.18 -10.79 14.77
N ALA A 299 19.02 -10.53 13.77
CA ALA A 299 19.79 -11.55 13.05
C ALA A 299 20.94 -12.16 13.87
N LEU A 300 21.42 -11.46 14.91
CA LEU A 300 22.41 -11.96 15.86
C LEU A 300 21.79 -12.77 17.00
N PHE A 301 20.52 -12.55 17.34
CA PHE A 301 19.88 -13.17 18.51
C PHE A 301 19.80 -14.71 18.42
N ASP A 302 19.62 -15.26 17.21
CA ASP A 302 19.65 -16.72 16.99
C ASP A 302 21.05 -17.34 17.19
N GLU A 303 22.13 -16.59 16.91
CA GLU A 303 23.49 -17.08 17.11
C GLU A 303 23.78 -17.28 18.60
N PHE A 304 23.24 -16.43 19.48
CA PHE A 304 23.38 -16.57 20.94
C PHE A 304 22.41 -17.58 21.57
N ALA A 305 21.21 -17.77 21.00
CA ALA A 305 20.24 -18.76 21.51
C ALA A 305 20.70 -20.22 21.32
N VAL A 306 21.57 -20.48 20.33
CA VAL A 306 22.20 -21.79 20.12
C VAL A 306 23.25 -22.09 21.19
N TYR A 307 24.01 -21.08 21.64
CA TYR A 307 25.02 -21.26 22.70
C TYR A 307 24.42 -21.51 24.10
N LYS A 308 23.16 -21.15 24.35
CA LYS A 308 22.51 -21.35 25.66
C LYS A 308 21.83 -22.71 25.85
N LYS A 309 21.90 -23.60 24.87
CA LYS A 309 21.33 -24.97 24.96
C LYS A 309 22.38 -26.05 25.26
N GLU A 310 23.63 -25.68 25.54
CA GLU A 310 24.73 -26.61 25.85
C GLU A 310 25.22 -26.54 27.31
N ASP A 311 24.43 -26.02 28.25
CA ASP A 311 24.68 -26.14 29.70
C ASP A 311 23.60 -27.00 30.40
#